data_AF-A0A8X6S7A1-F1
#
_entry.id   AF-A0A8X6S7A1-F1
#
_cell.length_a   1.000
_cell.length_b   1.000
_cell.length_c   1.000
_cell.angle_alpha   90.00
_cell.angle_beta   90.00
_cell.angle_gamma   90.00
#
_symmetry.space_group_name_H-M   'P 1'
#
loop_
_entity.id
_entity.type
_entity.pdbx_description
1 polymer ?
#
loop_
_entity_poly.entity_id
_entity_poly.type
_entity_poly.pdbx_seq_one_letter_code
_entity_poly.pdbx_strand_id
1 'polypeptide(L)'
;MINKGDKAVCVLCSGTVVCKTSSVKRHFETNHRSFCEKSEPEQKELIASAIKDRTKQSTSMFKYVSKNCHTSAASYSAANAIARHVTTDGVPNKVGKKSGFISLFKTDVGHSILECHCIIHQQALCAKSGLTSFDNVISLVTKIVNLISSQALNKRKFDALLDEVNSVYNGLIMYNNVRWLNVLQRFVDCLEEIRLFLQNESKIEQYPQLMDIMWLLKLMFLQTYANISMKWT
;
A
#
# COMPACT_ATOMS: atom_id res chain seq x y z
N MET A 1 45.98 -14.68 -18.38
CA MET A 1 45.35 -13.71 -17.44
C MET A 1 44.90 -12.49 -18.25
N ILE A 2 43.83 -11.81 -17.87
CA ILE A 2 43.40 -10.54 -18.48
C ILE A 2 43.71 -9.41 -17.49
N ASN A 3 44.50 -8.41 -17.89
CA ASN A 3 44.88 -7.30 -17.02
C ASN A 3 43.74 -6.25 -16.95
N LYS A 4 43.40 -5.82 -15.73
CA LYS A 4 42.48 -4.73 -15.40
C LYS A 4 43.14 -3.81 -14.36
N GLY A 5 44.13 -3.03 -14.78
CA GLY A 5 44.84 -2.08 -13.92
C GLY A 5 45.84 -2.76 -12.98
N ASP A 6 45.60 -2.66 -11.66
CA ASP A 6 46.43 -3.28 -10.62
C ASP A 6 46.10 -4.78 -10.39
N LYS A 7 45.05 -5.27 -11.04
CA LYS A 7 44.50 -6.62 -10.89
C LYS A 7 44.44 -7.38 -12.21
N ALA A 8 44.71 -8.68 -12.15
CA ALA A 8 44.62 -9.64 -13.23
C ALA A 8 43.47 -10.61 -12.95
N VAL A 9 42.67 -10.93 -13.97
CA VAL A 9 41.58 -11.91 -13.89
C VAL A 9 41.98 -13.20 -14.62
N CYS A 10 41.81 -14.34 -13.96
CA CYS A 10 42.16 -15.64 -14.50
C CYS A 10 41.23 -16.06 -15.63
N VAL A 11 41.84 -16.52 -16.74
CA VAL A 11 41.28 -17.30 -17.86
C VAL A 11 40.15 -18.25 -17.49
N LEU A 12 40.52 -19.12 -16.55
CA LEU A 12 39.93 -20.44 -16.36
C LEU A 12 38.90 -20.45 -15.23
N CYS A 13 39.14 -19.70 -14.15
CA CYS A 13 38.23 -19.66 -12.99
C CYS A 13 37.59 -18.29 -12.72
N SER A 14 37.94 -17.26 -13.49
CA SER A 14 37.51 -15.86 -13.22
C SER A 14 37.99 -15.28 -11.88
N GLY A 15 38.91 -15.96 -11.18
CA GLY A 15 39.53 -15.46 -9.96
C GLY A 15 40.37 -14.21 -10.21
N THR A 16 40.36 -13.28 -9.26
CA THR A 16 41.15 -12.03 -9.33
C THR A 16 42.45 -12.18 -8.55
N VAL A 17 43.55 -11.73 -9.15
CA VAL A 17 44.90 -11.83 -8.61
C VAL A 17 45.60 -10.48 -8.77
N VAL A 18 46.47 -10.09 -7.85
CA VAL A 18 47.31 -8.89 -8.03
C VAL A 18 48.23 -9.12 -9.24
N CYS A 19 48.46 -8.08 -10.06
CA CYS A 19 49.35 -8.09 -11.23
C CYS A 19 50.86 -8.19 -10.86
N LYS A 20 51.23 -9.17 -10.02
CA LYS A 20 52.61 -9.52 -9.69
C LYS A 20 52.90 -10.94 -10.18
N THR A 21 54.06 -11.14 -10.81
CA THR A 21 54.49 -12.44 -11.36
C THR A 21 54.43 -13.58 -10.34
N SER A 22 54.86 -13.32 -9.10
CA SER A 22 54.78 -14.29 -7.99
C SER A 22 53.34 -14.65 -7.61
N SER A 23 52.44 -13.66 -7.57
CA SER A 23 51.02 -13.86 -7.26
C SER A 23 50.31 -14.66 -8.35
N VAL A 24 50.60 -14.35 -9.62
CA VAL A 24 50.04 -15.05 -10.77
C VAL A 24 50.52 -16.49 -10.83
N LYS A 25 51.83 -16.71 -10.67
CA LYS A 25 52.43 -18.07 -10.67
C LYS A 25 51.81 -18.94 -9.59
N ARG A 26 51.76 -18.44 -8.35
CA ARG A 26 51.13 -19.14 -7.22
C ARG A 26 49.67 -19.50 -7.50
N HIS A 27 48.89 -18.58 -8.09
CA HIS A 27 47.49 -18.84 -8.42
C HIS A 27 47.32 -20.04 -9.36
N PHE A 28 48.16 -20.16 -10.39
CA PHE A 28 48.09 -21.31 -11.31
C PHE A 28 48.55 -22.60 -10.63
N GLU A 29 49.61 -22.56 -9.83
CA GLU A 29 50.13 -23.74 -9.12
C GLU A 29 49.16 -24.29 -8.06
N THR A 30 48.37 -23.42 -7.42
CA THR A 30 47.41 -23.84 -6.38
C THR A 30 46.04 -24.19 -6.94
N ASN A 31 45.52 -23.38 -7.88
CA ASN A 31 44.13 -23.51 -8.33
C ASN A 31 43.98 -24.20 -9.69
N HIS A 32 45.08 -24.33 -10.43
CA HIS A 32 45.12 -24.86 -11.78
C HIS A 32 46.30 -25.84 -11.97
N ARG A 33 46.59 -26.65 -10.94
CA ARG A 33 47.71 -27.62 -10.97
C ARG A 33 47.63 -28.56 -12.17
N SER A 34 46.44 -29.12 -12.42
CA SER A 34 46.16 -30.01 -13.56
C SER A 34 46.28 -29.32 -14.92
N PHE A 35 46.20 -27.99 -14.98
CA PHE A 35 46.47 -27.24 -16.19
C PHE A 35 47.98 -27.08 -16.40
N CYS A 36 48.75 -26.83 -15.33
CA CYS A 36 50.21 -26.72 -15.39
C CYS A 36 50.91 -28.02 -15.79
N GLU A 37 50.29 -29.17 -15.51
CA GLU A 37 50.80 -30.50 -15.87
C GLU A 37 50.59 -30.88 -17.35
N LYS A 38 49.81 -30.10 -18.10
CA LYS A 38 49.51 -30.35 -19.52
C LYS A 38 50.62 -29.87 -20.46
N SER A 39 50.66 -30.45 -21.65
CA SER A 39 51.53 -29.99 -22.74
C SER A 39 51.16 -28.58 -23.20
N GLU A 40 52.14 -27.80 -23.68
CA GLU A 40 51.90 -26.45 -24.21
C GLU A 40 50.76 -26.34 -25.25
N PRO A 41 50.60 -27.27 -26.22
CA PRO A 41 49.49 -27.18 -27.17
C PRO A 41 48.12 -27.34 -26.49
N GLU A 42 47.98 -28.26 -25.54
CA GLU A 42 46.73 -28.43 -24.77
C GLU A 42 46.42 -27.20 -23.92
N GLN A 43 47.43 -26.59 -23.31
CA GLN A 43 47.27 -25.37 -22.52
C GLN A 43 46.76 -24.21 -23.39
N LYS A 44 47.32 -24.05 -24.60
CA LYS A 44 46.91 -23.01 -25.57
C LYS A 44 45.46 -23.21 -26.02
N GLU A 45 45.06 -24.45 -26.30
CA GLU A 45 43.70 -24.77 -26.72
C GLU A 45 42.67 -24.51 -25.61
N LEU A 46 42.97 -24.92 -24.37
CA LEU A 46 42.10 -24.67 -23.21
C LEU A 46 41.94 -23.18 -22.93
N ILE A 47 43.02 -22.40 -23.03
CA ILE A 47 42.95 -20.93 -22.88
C ILE A 47 42.09 -20.33 -24.00
N ALA A 48 42.29 -20.75 -25.25
CA ALA A 48 41.53 -20.24 -26.40
C ALA A 48 40.03 -20.53 -26.27
N SER A 49 39.67 -21.74 -25.84
CA SER A 49 38.30 -22.15 -25.56
C SER A 49 37.68 -21.30 -24.43
N ALA A 50 38.39 -21.16 -23.31
CA ALA A 50 37.93 -20.35 -22.18
C ALA A 50 37.73 -18.87 -22.53
N ILE A 51 38.59 -18.28 -23.35
CA ILE A 51 38.42 -16.92 -23.87
C ILE A 51 37.18 -16.84 -24.75
N LYS A 52 37.00 -17.79 -25.67
CA LYS A 52 35.85 -17.83 -26.59
C LYS A 52 34.54 -17.90 -25.84
N ASP A 53 34.45 -18.74 -24.81
CA ASP A 53 33.23 -18.91 -24.03
C ASP A 53 32.92 -17.71 -23.15
N ARG A 54 33.93 -17.09 -22.54
CA ARG A 54 33.75 -15.81 -21.83
C ARG A 54 33.31 -14.68 -22.74
N THR A 55 33.85 -14.62 -23.96
CA THR A 55 33.47 -13.59 -24.93
C THR A 55 32.02 -13.79 -25.39
N LYS A 56 31.58 -15.03 -25.62
CA LYS A 56 30.17 -15.33 -25.89
C LYS A 56 29.26 -14.92 -24.72
N GLN A 57 29.66 -15.23 -23.49
CA GLN A 57 28.89 -14.88 -22.29
C GLN A 57 28.76 -13.36 -22.13
N SER A 58 29.86 -12.61 -22.25
CA SER A 58 29.83 -11.15 -22.15
C SER A 58 29.01 -10.51 -23.26
N THR A 59 29.13 -11.00 -24.51
CA THR A 59 28.40 -10.46 -25.66
C THR A 59 26.90 -10.73 -25.56
N SER A 60 26.51 -11.91 -25.07
CA SER A 60 25.11 -12.26 -24.81
C SER A 60 24.51 -11.36 -23.72
N MET A 61 25.24 -11.16 -22.62
CA MET A 61 24.84 -10.26 -21.54
C MET A 61 24.69 -8.82 -22.03
N PHE A 62 25.67 -8.30 -22.78
CA PHE A 62 25.60 -6.97 -23.38
C PHE A 62 24.40 -6.83 -24.32
N LYS A 63 24.13 -7.82 -25.18
CA LYS A 63 22.99 -7.80 -26.09
C LYS A 63 21.66 -7.81 -25.35
N TYR A 64 21.54 -8.59 -24.28
CA TYR A 64 20.35 -8.63 -23.43
C TYR A 64 20.13 -7.29 -22.70
N VAL A 65 21.17 -6.74 -22.09
CA VAL A 65 21.12 -5.45 -21.39
C VAL A 65 20.77 -4.31 -22.35
N SER A 66 21.42 -4.24 -23.51
CA SER A 66 21.12 -3.23 -24.53
C SER A 66 19.70 -3.36 -25.08
N LYS A 67 19.19 -4.58 -25.26
CA LYS A 67 17.82 -4.82 -25.74
C LYS A 67 16.75 -4.40 -24.71
N ASN A 68 17.06 -4.50 -23.42
CA ASN A 68 16.14 -4.14 -22.32
C ASN A 68 16.44 -2.77 -21.69
N CYS A 69 17.33 -1.97 -22.30
CA CYS A 69 17.71 -0.66 -21.78
C CYS A 69 16.50 0.30 -21.76
N HIS A 70 15.73 0.32 -22.85
CA HIS A 70 14.54 1.17 -22.96
C HIS A 70 13.42 0.75 -22.00
N THR A 71 13.20 -0.56 -21.82
CA THR A 71 12.20 -1.06 -20.86
C THR A 71 12.62 -0.75 -19.42
N SER A 72 13.90 -0.91 -19.08
CA SER A 72 14.41 -0.54 -17.75
C SER A 72 14.33 0.96 -17.48
N ALA A 73 14.66 1.80 -18.48
CA ALA A 73 14.54 3.26 -18.37
C ALA A 73 13.08 3.73 -18.27
N ALA A 74 12.17 3.10 -19.01
CA ALA A 74 10.74 3.37 -18.92
C ALA A 74 10.17 2.94 -17.56
N SER A 75 10.53 1.74 -17.06
CA SER A 75 10.13 1.27 -15.73
C SER A 75 10.63 2.19 -14.63
N TYR A 76 11.89 2.63 -14.71
CA TYR A 76 12.44 3.62 -13.78
C TYR A 76 11.68 4.95 -13.84
N SER A 77 11.39 5.44 -15.06
CA SER A 77 10.65 6.69 -15.25
C SER A 77 9.23 6.61 -14.70
N ALA A 78 8.55 5.46 -14.89
CA ALA A 78 7.23 5.20 -14.33
C ALA A 78 7.27 5.14 -12.80
N ALA A 79 8.22 4.39 -12.22
CA ALA A 79 8.40 4.30 -10.77
C ALA A 79 8.71 5.68 -10.15
N ASN A 80 9.55 6.48 -10.81
CA ASN A 80 9.87 7.84 -10.38
C ASN A 80 8.66 8.80 -10.49
N ALA A 81 7.83 8.66 -11.53
CA ALA A 81 6.59 9.44 -11.67
C ALA A 81 5.56 9.08 -10.58
N ILE A 82 5.44 7.79 -10.25
CA ILE A 82 4.59 7.29 -9.15
C ILE A 82 5.14 7.78 -7.80
N ALA A 83 6.45 7.65 -7.56
CA ALA A 83 7.09 8.07 -6.30
C ALA A 83 6.98 9.59 -6.04
N ARG A 84 6.83 10.40 -7.10
CA ARG A 84 6.60 11.84 -6.98
C ARG A 84 5.22 12.22 -6.45
N HIS A 85 4.22 11.35 -6.56
CA HIS A 85 2.85 11.63 -6.15
C HIS A 85 2.44 10.67 -5.05
N VAL A 86 2.40 11.15 -3.81
CA VAL A 86 1.97 10.35 -2.67
C VAL A 86 0.64 10.88 -2.17
N THR A 87 -0.38 10.04 -2.28
CA THR A 87 -1.70 10.32 -1.73
C THR A 87 -1.78 9.75 -0.33
N THR A 88 -2.03 10.59 0.67
CA THR A 88 -2.26 10.11 2.05
C THR A 88 -3.64 10.51 2.56
N ASP A 89 -4.14 9.73 3.50
CA ASP A 89 -5.40 9.97 4.22
C ASP A 89 -5.25 11.02 5.34
N GLY A 90 -4.09 11.68 5.46
CA GLY A 90 -3.85 12.73 6.44
C GLY A 90 -3.68 12.23 7.88
N VAL A 91 -3.61 10.92 8.13
CA VAL A 91 -3.43 10.38 9.48
C VAL A 91 -2.09 10.87 10.06
N PRO A 92 -2.02 11.28 11.35
CA PRO A 92 -0.81 11.86 11.95
C PRO A 92 0.47 11.01 11.76
N ASN A 93 0.35 9.69 11.79
CA ASN A 93 1.46 8.76 11.54
C ASN A 93 1.97 8.77 10.09
N LYS A 94 1.21 9.32 9.13
CA LYS A 94 1.57 9.43 7.71
C LYS A 94 2.14 10.81 7.38
N VAL A 95 1.60 11.87 7.96
CA VAL A 95 1.97 13.28 7.70
C VAL A 95 2.89 13.91 8.76
N GLY A 96 3.28 13.16 9.79
CA GLY A 96 4.14 13.66 10.87
C GLY A 96 5.48 14.23 10.38
N LYS A 97 5.87 15.42 10.86
CA LYS A 97 7.07 16.15 10.40
C LYS A 97 8.40 15.41 10.60
N LYS A 98 8.52 14.56 11.63
CA LYS A 98 9.78 13.89 12.01
C LYS A 98 9.75 12.37 11.84
N SER A 99 8.58 11.76 11.97
CA SER A 99 8.40 10.29 11.96
C SER A 99 7.25 9.86 11.05
N GLY A 100 6.69 10.79 10.27
CA GLY A 100 5.64 10.47 9.32
C GLY A 100 6.21 9.78 8.09
N PHE A 101 5.45 8.83 7.53
CA PHE A 101 5.82 8.15 6.29
C PHE A 101 6.32 9.11 5.21
N ILE A 102 5.63 10.23 4.98
CA ILE A 102 6.02 11.20 3.96
C ILE A 102 7.40 11.80 4.26
N SER A 103 7.72 12.13 5.51
CA SER A 103 9.01 12.75 5.84
C SER A 103 10.16 11.77 5.62
N LEU A 104 9.99 10.52 6.05
CA LEU A 104 10.98 9.46 5.85
C LEU A 104 11.14 9.13 4.36
N PHE A 105 10.01 9.02 3.64
CA PHE A 105 10.02 8.72 2.22
C PHE A 105 10.72 9.82 1.41
N LYS A 106 10.50 11.11 1.73
CA LYS A 106 11.24 12.24 1.14
C LYS A 106 12.76 12.14 1.34
N THR A 107 13.20 11.72 2.52
CA THR A 107 14.62 11.53 2.82
C THR A 107 15.22 10.39 1.99
N ASP A 108 14.50 9.27 1.85
CA ASP A 108 14.97 8.10 1.11
C ASP A 108 15.00 8.34 -0.42
N VAL A 109 13.97 8.97 -1.01
CA VAL A 109 13.92 9.17 -2.47
C VAL A 109 14.78 10.34 -2.96
N GLY A 110 15.21 11.24 -2.08
CA GLY A 110 16.12 12.33 -2.40
C GLY A 110 15.54 13.39 -3.36
N HIS A 111 14.24 13.38 -3.63
CA HIS A 111 13.54 14.37 -4.46
C HIS A 111 12.25 14.85 -3.78
N SER A 112 11.74 16.02 -4.21
CA SER A 112 10.47 16.54 -3.69
C SER A 112 9.31 15.61 -4.03
N ILE A 113 8.41 15.42 -3.06
CA ILE A 113 7.17 14.66 -3.22
C ILE A 113 6.00 15.64 -3.16
N LEU A 114 5.07 15.50 -4.10
CA LEU A 114 3.78 16.18 -4.06
C LEU A 114 2.87 15.41 -3.09
N GLU A 115 2.53 16.07 -1.99
CA GLU A 115 1.61 15.54 -0.99
C GLU A 115 0.19 15.85 -1.43
N CYS A 116 -0.53 14.84 -1.91
CA CYS A 116 -1.95 14.96 -2.18
C CYS A 116 -2.73 14.40 -0.99
N HIS A 117 -3.76 15.12 -0.55
CA HIS A 117 -4.79 14.49 0.27
C HIS A 117 -5.63 13.58 -0.62
N CYS A 118 -6.04 12.43 -0.10
CA CYS A 118 -6.95 11.54 -0.82
C CYS A 118 -8.21 12.30 -1.26
N ILE A 119 -8.46 12.36 -2.57
CA ILE A 119 -9.61 13.06 -3.14
C ILE A 119 -10.93 12.55 -2.55
N ILE A 120 -11.01 11.24 -2.25
CA ILE A 120 -12.14 10.60 -1.57
C ILE A 120 -12.29 11.14 -0.15
N HIS A 121 -11.19 11.33 0.59
CA HIS A 121 -11.22 11.92 1.93
C HIS A 121 -11.64 13.39 1.88
N GLN A 122 -11.13 14.17 0.92
CA GLN A 122 -11.54 15.57 0.74
C GLN A 122 -13.01 15.70 0.33
N GLN A 123 -13.49 14.86 -0.59
CA GLN A 123 -14.90 14.84 -0.99
C GLN A 123 -15.81 14.47 0.17
N ALA A 124 -15.42 13.48 1.00
CA ALA A 124 -16.17 13.12 2.20
C ALA A 124 -16.21 14.26 3.24
N LEU A 125 -15.11 15.01 3.40
CA LEU A 125 -15.06 16.19 4.26
C LEU A 125 -15.86 17.36 3.70
N CYS A 126 -15.76 17.64 2.40
CA CYS A 126 -16.51 18.72 1.74
C CYS A 126 -18.02 18.46 1.74
N ALA A 127 -18.44 17.20 1.49
CA ALA A 127 -19.83 16.80 1.60
C ALA A 127 -20.35 17.03 3.02
N LYS A 128 -19.58 16.66 4.05
CA LYS A 128 -19.94 16.91 5.45
C LYS A 128 -20.09 18.42 5.74
N SER A 129 -19.15 19.25 5.29
CA SER A 129 -19.20 20.70 5.50
C SER A 129 -20.34 21.40 4.74
N GLY A 130 -20.79 20.85 3.61
CA GLY A 130 -21.93 21.37 2.84
C GLY A 130 -23.31 20.98 3.37
N LEU A 131 -23.37 20.12 4.40
CA LEU A 131 -24.60 19.52 4.93
C LEU A 131 -24.96 20.03 6.33
N THR A 132 -24.57 21.26 6.70
CA THR A 132 -24.84 21.85 8.02
C THR A 132 -26.32 21.86 8.40
N SER A 133 -27.23 21.90 7.41
CA SER A 133 -28.68 21.75 7.61
C SER A 133 -29.11 20.37 8.14
N PHE A 134 -28.21 19.37 8.13
CA PHE A 134 -28.41 18.00 8.61
C PHE A 134 -27.59 17.67 9.86
N ASP A 135 -26.92 18.65 10.48
CA ASP A 135 -26.11 18.43 11.68
C ASP A 135 -26.91 17.80 12.82
N ASN A 136 -28.19 18.16 12.93
CA ASN A 136 -29.11 17.56 13.91
C ASN A 136 -29.37 16.06 13.64
N VAL A 137 -29.49 15.66 12.37
CA VAL A 137 -29.66 14.26 11.94
C VAL A 137 -28.38 13.48 12.26
N ILE A 138 -27.23 13.96 11.79
CA ILE A 138 -25.93 13.31 12.00
C ILE A 138 -25.60 13.21 13.49
N SER A 139 -25.87 14.25 14.28
CA SER A 139 -25.66 14.24 15.73
C SER A 139 -26.49 13.15 16.42
N LEU A 140 -27.77 13.01 16.05
CA LEU A 140 -28.65 12.02 16.63
C LEU A 140 -28.25 10.59 16.25
N VAL A 141 -27.99 10.35 14.96
CA VAL A 141 -27.48 9.07 14.45
C VAL A 141 -26.21 8.67 15.22
N THR A 142 -25.26 9.60 15.35
CA THR A 142 -24.01 9.38 16.08
C THR A 142 -24.26 9.00 17.55
N LYS A 143 -25.19 9.68 18.23
CA LYS A 143 -25.54 9.39 19.62
C LYS A 143 -26.10 7.98 19.77
N ILE A 144 -27.06 7.58 18.94
CA ILE A 144 -27.70 6.25 19.00
C ILE A 144 -26.69 5.15 18.66
N VAL A 145 -25.94 5.33 17.57
CA VAL A 145 -24.89 4.37 17.14
C VAL A 145 -23.87 4.16 18.25
N ASN A 146 -23.39 5.25 18.88
CA ASN A 146 -22.42 5.16 19.96
C ASN A 146 -23.03 4.51 21.21
N LEU A 147 -24.28 4.79 21.55
CA LEU A 147 -24.97 4.12 22.67
C LEU A 147 -25.00 2.59 22.50
N ILE A 148 -25.29 2.12 21.29
CA ILE A 148 -25.37 0.68 20.98
C ILE A 148 -23.96 0.08 20.89
N SER A 149 -23.07 0.71 20.13
CA SER A 149 -21.80 0.12 19.70
C SER A 149 -20.66 0.28 20.70
N SER A 150 -20.71 1.29 21.59
CA SER A 150 -19.62 1.54 22.57
C SER A 150 -19.73 0.68 23.83
N GLN A 151 -20.94 0.21 24.17
CA GLN A 151 -21.18 -0.59 25.37
C GLN A 151 -21.21 -2.06 25.01
N ALA A 152 -20.30 -2.86 25.57
CA ALA A 152 -20.15 -4.28 25.22
C ALA A 152 -21.41 -5.13 25.42
N LEU A 153 -22.27 -4.77 26.39
CA LEU A 153 -23.55 -5.44 26.59
C LEU A 153 -24.57 -5.06 25.50
N ASN A 154 -24.75 -3.76 25.24
CA ASN A 154 -25.69 -3.29 24.21
C ASN A 154 -25.30 -3.82 22.83
N LYS A 155 -24.00 -3.82 22.52
CA LYS A 155 -23.48 -4.38 21.28
C LYS A 155 -23.87 -5.85 21.14
N ARG A 156 -23.58 -6.70 22.13
CA ARG A 156 -23.93 -8.13 22.08
C ARG A 156 -25.44 -8.36 21.95
N LYS A 157 -26.25 -7.59 22.68
CA LYS A 157 -27.72 -7.67 22.59
C LYS A 157 -28.22 -7.27 21.20
N PHE A 158 -27.66 -6.21 20.61
CA PHE A 158 -28.03 -5.75 19.29
C PHE A 158 -27.56 -6.71 18.19
N ASP A 159 -26.34 -7.24 18.30
CA ASP A 159 -25.83 -8.25 17.38
C ASP A 159 -26.72 -9.50 17.40
N ALA A 160 -27.15 -9.96 18.58
CA ALA A 160 -28.10 -11.07 18.71
C ALA A 160 -29.47 -10.75 18.07
N LEU A 161 -29.99 -9.54 18.25
CA LEU A 161 -31.23 -9.10 17.60
C LEU A 161 -31.10 -9.12 16.07
N LEU A 162 -29.97 -8.68 15.53
CA LEU A 162 -29.72 -8.69 14.09
C LEU A 162 -29.63 -10.12 13.54
N ASP A 163 -29.03 -11.04 14.29
CA ASP A 163 -28.98 -12.46 13.92
C ASP A 163 -30.39 -13.09 13.93
N GLU A 164 -31.24 -12.74 14.90
CA GLU A 164 -32.61 -13.24 15.00
C GLU A 164 -33.49 -12.83 13.82
N VAL A 165 -33.33 -11.60 13.31
CA VAL A 165 -34.06 -11.12 12.12
C VAL A 165 -33.37 -11.50 10.81
N ASN A 166 -32.28 -12.27 10.87
CA ASN A 166 -31.44 -12.66 9.72
C ASN A 166 -31.00 -11.43 8.90
N SER A 167 -30.56 -10.38 9.58
CA SER A 167 -30.08 -9.15 8.95
C SER A 167 -28.85 -9.42 8.10
N VAL A 168 -28.67 -8.62 7.04
CA VAL A 168 -27.43 -8.63 6.24
C VAL A 168 -26.22 -8.17 7.07
N TYR A 169 -26.48 -7.48 8.18
CA TYR A 169 -25.47 -6.90 9.04
C TYR A 169 -25.34 -7.62 10.37
N ASN A 170 -24.12 -7.68 10.86
CA ASN A 170 -23.69 -8.29 12.13
C ASN A 170 -23.29 -7.22 13.18
N GLY A 171 -24.05 -6.12 13.23
CA GLY A 171 -23.84 -5.02 14.18
C GLY A 171 -23.76 -3.64 13.53
N LEU A 172 -23.65 -2.59 14.34
CA LEU A 172 -23.40 -1.22 13.86
C LEU A 172 -21.91 -0.87 13.80
N ILE A 173 -21.57 0.14 13.01
CA ILE A 173 -20.20 0.67 12.89
C ILE A 173 -20.10 1.92 13.75
N MET A 174 -19.08 2.00 14.61
CA MET A 174 -18.80 3.20 15.40
C MET A 174 -18.59 4.42 14.50
N TYR A 175 -19.15 5.56 14.90
CA TYR A 175 -19.02 6.80 14.14
C TYR A 175 -17.57 7.30 14.13
N ASN A 176 -17.08 7.69 12.94
CA ASN A 176 -15.93 8.56 12.79
C ASN A 176 -16.06 9.41 11.51
N ASN A 177 -15.29 10.49 11.41
CA ASN A 177 -15.38 11.45 10.31
C ASN A 177 -15.06 10.85 8.93
N VAL A 178 -14.41 9.69 8.85
CA VAL A 178 -14.03 9.05 7.58
C VAL A 178 -15.09 8.05 7.14
N ARG A 179 -15.75 7.37 8.08
CA ARG A 179 -16.70 6.28 7.83
C ARG A 179 -18.16 6.68 8.00
N TRP A 180 -18.45 7.97 8.21
CA TRP A 180 -19.80 8.44 8.53
C TRP A 180 -20.85 8.04 7.49
N LEU A 181 -20.47 7.92 6.22
CA LEU A 181 -21.35 7.47 5.13
C LEU A 181 -21.79 6.01 5.30
N ASN A 182 -20.84 5.12 5.63
CA ASN A 182 -21.15 3.71 5.90
C ASN A 182 -21.97 3.56 7.18
N VAL A 183 -21.73 4.42 8.17
CA VAL A 183 -22.51 4.46 9.41
C VAL A 183 -23.94 4.87 9.11
N LEU A 184 -24.15 5.88 8.26
CA LEU A 184 -25.48 6.37 7.88
C LEU A 184 -26.26 5.32 7.08
N GLN A 185 -25.63 4.69 6.08
CA GLN A 185 -26.25 3.62 5.30
C GLN A 185 -26.73 2.49 6.20
N ARG A 186 -25.82 1.98 7.06
CA ARG A 186 -26.15 0.89 7.98
C ARG A 186 -27.20 1.27 9.01
N PHE A 187 -27.22 2.53 9.46
CA PHE A 187 -28.24 3.03 10.36
C PHE A 187 -29.62 3.05 9.70
N VAL A 188 -29.71 3.48 8.44
CA VAL A 188 -30.97 3.48 7.67
C VAL A 188 -31.46 2.06 7.43
N ASP A 189 -30.57 1.16 7.03
CA ASP A 189 -30.93 -0.22 6.73
C ASP A 189 -31.37 -0.99 7.98
N CYS A 190 -30.81 -0.67 9.15
CA CYS A 190 -31.17 -1.28 10.43
C CYS A 190 -32.17 -0.43 11.25
N LEU A 191 -32.89 0.50 10.63
CA LEU A 191 -33.69 1.49 11.37
C LEU A 191 -34.75 0.84 12.25
N GLU A 192 -35.43 -0.20 11.75
CA GLU A 192 -36.47 -0.90 12.49
C GLU A 192 -35.89 -1.70 13.66
N GLU A 193 -34.77 -2.39 13.45
CA GLU A 193 -34.05 -3.12 14.50
C GLU A 193 -33.52 -2.17 15.57
N ILE A 194 -33.07 -0.96 15.18
CA ILE A 194 -32.68 0.08 16.13
C ILE A 194 -33.87 0.55 16.97
N ARG A 195 -35.05 0.76 16.36
CA ARG A 195 -36.27 1.11 17.10
C ARG A 195 -36.67 0.00 18.06
N LEU A 196 -36.68 -1.26 17.60
CA LEU A 196 -37.00 -2.42 18.43
C LEU A 196 -36.02 -2.58 19.59
N PHE A 197 -34.73 -2.42 19.34
CA PHE A 197 -33.71 -2.45 20.39
C PHE A 197 -33.93 -1.36 21.44
N LEU A 198 -34.18 -0.13 21.01
CA LEU A 198 -34.43 1.00 21.93
C LEU A 198 -35.74 0.82 22.70
N GLN A 199 -36.75 0.19 22.11
CA GLN A 199 -38.00 -0.15 22.79
C GLN A 199 -37.76 -1.20 23.87
N ASN A 200 -37.03 -2.28 23.57
CA ASN A 200 -36.68 -3.32 24.53
C ASN A 200 -35.84 -2.78 25.70
N GLU A 201 -34.96 -1.81 25.44
CA GLU A 201 -34.16 -1.15 26.48
C GLU A 201 -34.90 0.01 27.17
N SER A 202 -36.19 0.25 26.87
CA SER A 202 -36.99 1.35 27.43
C SER A 202 -36.39 2.75 27.21
N LYS A 203 -35.72 2.95 26.07
CA LYS A 203 -35.04 4.20 25.67
C LYS A 203 -35.67 4.87 24.45
N ILE A 204 -36.66 4.25 23.81
CA ILE A 204 -37.28 4.78 22.58
C ILE A 204 -37.88 6.18 22.76
N GLU A 205 -38.45 6.47 23.94
CA GLU A 205 -39.04 7.79 24.27
C GLU A 205 -38.00 8.92 24.31
N GLN A 206 -36.71 8.60 24.49
CA GLN A 206 -35.62 9.57 24.45
C GLN A 206 -35.30 10.03 23.03
N TYR A 207 -35.81 9.32 22.02
CA TYR A 207 -35.53 9.53 20.61
C TYR A 207 -36.82 9.65 19.77
N PRO A 208 -37.71 10.62 20.06
CA PRO A 208 -38.99 10.78 19.35
C PRO A 208 -38.79 11.03 17.84
N GLN A 209 -37.63 11.53 17.44
CA GLN A 209 -37.26 11.74 16.03
C GLN A 209 -37.31 10.45 15.20
N LEU A 210 -37.12 9.29 15.84
CA LEU A 210 -37.22 8.01 15.14
C LEU A 210 -38.66 7.69 14.72
N MET A 211 -39.67 8.37 15.28
CA MET A 211 -41.08 8.26 14.88
C MET A 211 -41.58 9.49 14.11
N ASP A 212 -40.78 10.55 14.05
CA ASP A 212 -41.12 11.79 13.36
C ASP A 212 -40.89 11.69 11.85
N ILE A 213 -41.98 11.77 11.08
CA ILE A 213 -41.94 11.64 9.61
C ILE A 213 -41.02 12.70 8.99
N MET A 214 -41.04 13.94 9.48
CA MET A 214 -40.23 15.02 8.93
C MET A 214 -38.73 14.78 9.14
N TRP A 215 -38.34 14.24 10.29
CA TRP A 215 -36.97 13.87 10.57
C TRP A 215 -36.53 12.66 9.73
N LEU A 216 -37.39 11.65 9.58
CA LEU A 216 -37.11 10.49 8.73
C LEU A 216 -36.92 10.88 7.26
N LEU A 217 -37.72 11.82 6.75
CA LEU A 217 -37.52 12.36 5.39
C LEU A 217 -36.16 13.04 5.24
N LYS A 218 -35.71 13.79 6.25
CA LYS A 218 -34.37 14.39 6.25
C LYS A 218 -33.27 13.33 6.27
N LEU A 219 -33.42 12.27 7.06
CA LEU A 219 -32.49 11.13 7.10
C LEU A 219 -32.39 10.44 5.73
N MET A 220 -33.54 10.12 5.12
CA MET A 220 -33.59 9.45 3.82
C MET A 220 -33.04 10.33 2.69
N PHE A 221 -33.34 11.63 2.72
CA PHE A 221 -32.78 12.58 1.77
C PHE A 221 -31.26 12.65 1.90
N LEU A 222 -30.74 12.75 3.13
CA LEU A 222 -29.31 12.77 3.42
C LEU A 222 -28.62 11.50 2.91
N GLN A 223 -29.20 10.33 3.14
CA GLN A 223 -28.68 9.05 2.65
C GLN A 223 -28.67 8.98 1.12
N THR A 224 -29.73 9.46 0.49
CA THR A 224 -29.85 9.49 -0.98
C THR A 224 -28.82 10.43 -1.59
N TYR A 225 -28.69 11.65 -1.04
CA TYR A 225 -27.70 12.63 -1.46
C TYR A 225 -26.27 12.07 -1.33
N ALA A 226 -25.94 11.49 -0.18
CA ALA A 226 -24.67 10.83 0.10
C ALA A 226 -24.34 9.73 -0.94
N ASN A 227 -25.31 8.88 -1.27
CA ASN A 227 -25.14 7.80 -2.24
C ASN A 227 -24.97 8.31 -3.69
N ILE A 228 -25.63 9.42 -4.05
CA ILE A 228 -25.46 10.03 -5.38
C ILE A 228 -24.08 10.68 -5.48
N SER A 229 -23.67 11.48 -4.50
CA SER A 229 -22.38 12.18 -4.52
C SER A 229 -21.18 11.23 -4.63
N MET A 230 -21.28 9.99 -4.13
CA MET A 230 -20.22 8.98 -4.26
C MET A 230 -20.23 8.18 -5.56
N LYS A 231 -21.36 8.12 -6.30
CA LYS A 231 -21.42 7.39 -7.58
C LYS A 231 -20.75 8.13 -8.75
N TRP A 232 -20.43 9.41 -8.57
CA TRP A 232 -19.80 10.27 -9.57
C TRP A 232 -18.31 10.53 -9.30
N THR A 233 -17.68 9.68 -8.49
CA THR A 233 -16.26 9.74 -8.11
C THR A 233 -15.62 8.36 -8.26
#